data_AF-M1XQH8-F1
#
_entry.id   AF-M1XQH8-F1
#
_cell.length_a   1.000
_cell.length_b   1.000
_cell.length_c   1.000
_cell.angle_alpha   90.00
_cell.angle_beta   90.00
_cell.angle_gamma   90.00
#
_symmetry.space_group_name_H-M   'P 1'
#
loop_
_entity.id
_entity.type
_entity.pdbx_description
1 polymer ?
#
loop_
_entity_poly.entity_id
_entity_poly.type
_entity_poly.pdbx_seq_one_letter_code
_entity_poly.pdbx_strand_id
1 'polypeptide(L)'
;MTTRAVSNPVGVILILGMTVLSVGALLAAGGAVIDNTRADAERSQMENSMSAFSSKASLVGLGESGHQRFSLGRVSQGQVDVREDAGRVRIWVDRSDDGSGDFDDCDDISDDSERTCIADATMGALVYENDGREIAYQGGGVWARQGDFSRMLSPPEFHYRAETLTFPIINVTGSGAASGDVRGAVSSEKGSQRLYPDDSPLTNPLSGGTVYVEIESEYCTGWQSFFEGQMEESPREECGEDDTVKIALDASLSPVFGAAITSNKNTSNGNPTVENHREGIDAPPADSEIESQVGECSEWGPIASSVSTGTHCTEDPDEFQDLSINTTDGDVKIVIDDVDNDGITDAGNIDIEGDGTVEVYLNSGGGIDISGNNDININGDPEQFVIYVHSDSKEIKLSGTVNYAGGIYAPNATLYQGGTITVDGSVVVREFGITNKGAIFNHDKSMNNITPELGTDLVNYVHVSERSVEVEFG
;
A
#
# COMPACT_ATOMS: atom_id res chain seq x y z
N MET A 1 -13.60 93.89 -8.61
CA MET A 1 -12.95 92.56 -8.64
C MET A 1 -11.92 92.54 -7.53
N THR A 2 -11.80 91.59 -6.59
CA THR A 2 -12.47 90.29 -6.35
C THR A 2 -12.01 89.81 -4.95
N THR A 3 -12.90 89.07 -4.27
CA THR A 3 -12.65 87.99 -3.27
C THR A 3 -11.77 88.24 -2.03
N ARG A 4 -12.38 88.11 -0.83
CA ARG A 4 -11.86 87.34 0.33
C ARG A 4 -12.79 87.46 1.55
N ALA A 5 -13.52 86.40 1.87
CA ALA A 5 -13.89 85.96 3.23
C ALA A 5 -14.89 84.77 3.17
N VAL A 6 -14.63 83.78 2.31
CA VAL A 6 -15.35 82.49 2.32
C VAL A 6 -14.44 81.36 2.82
N SER A 7 -13.19 81.67 3.18
CA SER A 7 -12.16 80.67 3.51
C SER A 7 -12.39 79.95 4.83
N ASN A 8 -13.06 80.58 5.80
CA ASN A 8 -13.30 79.96 7.11
C ASN A 8 -14.36 78.84 7.06
N PRO A 9 -15.56 79.03 6.48
CA PRO A 9 -16.53 77.94 6.38
C PRO A 9 -16.12 76.85 5.37
N VAL A 10 -15.48 77.20 4.25
CA VAL A 10 -15.04 76.20 3.24
C VAL A 10 -13.94 75.28 3.79
N GLY A 11 -13.00 75.82 4.57
CA GLY A 11 -11.95 75.01 5.21
C GLY A 11 -12.51 74.02 6.23
N VAL A 12 -13.48 74.45 7.05
CA VAL A 12 -14.14 73.56 8.03
C VAL A 12 -14.95 72.47 7.35
N ILE A 13 -15.70 72.80 6.29
CA ILE A 13 -16.48 71.81 5.52
C ILE A 13 -15.56 70.76 4.86
N LEU A 14 -14.43 71.20 4.30
CA LEU A 14 -13.45 70.29 3.69
C LEU A 14 -12.82 69.33 4.69
N ILE A 15 -12.43 69.83 5.88
CA ILE A 15 -11.87 68.98 6.94
C ILE A 15 -12.92 67.98 7.41
N LEU A 16 -14.17 68.41 7.62
CA LEU A 16 -15.26 67.53 8.05
C LEU A 16 -15.59 66.47 6.98
N GLY A 17 -15.60 66.86 5.70
CA GLY A 17 -15.79 65.93 4.59
C GLY A 17 -14.67 64.91 4.51
N MET A 18 -13.42 65.33 4.68
CA MET A 18 -12.26 64.45 4.65
C MET A 18 -12.20 63.52 5.86
N THR A 19 -12.58 63.97 7.06
CA THR A 19 -12.64 63.09 8.24
C THR A 19 -13.73 62.04 8.10
N VAL A 20 -14.92 62.42 7.61
CA VAL A 20 -16.01 61.47 7.36
C VAL A 20 -15.62 60.45 6.29
N LEU A 21 -14.96 60.88 5.21
CA LEU A 21 -14.45 59.97 4.17
C LEU A 21 -13.37 59.02 4.72
N SER A 22 -12.42 59.54 5.49
CA SER A 22 -11.35 58.72 6.09
C SER A 22 -11.89 57.72 7.11
N VAL A 23 -12.81 58.13 7.98
CA VAL A 23 -13.46 57.23 8.95
C VAL A 23 -14.33 56.20 8.24
N GLY A 24 -15.07 56.60 7.20
CA GLY A 24 -15.85 55.68 6.37
C GLY A 24 -14.98 54.64 5.68
N ALA A 25 -13.85 55.05 5.11
CA ALA A 25 -12.88 54.14 4.48
C ALA A 25 -12.26 53.16 5.48
N LEU A 26 -11.91 53.64 6.69
CA LEU A 26 -11.39 52.80 7.78
C LEU A 26 -12.41 51.77 8.26
N LEU A 27 -13.67 52.15 8.41
CA LEU A 27 -14.73 51.23 8.84
C LEU A 27 -15.02 50.16 7.78
N ALA A 28 -15.02 50.53 6.50
CA ALA A 28 -15.22 49.60 5.40
C ALA A 28 -14.07 48.57 5.31
N ALA A 29 -12.82 49.03 5.40
CA ALA A 29 -11.65 48.15 5.40
C ALA A 29 -11.54 47.31 6.69
N GLY A 30 -11.88 47.89 7.84
CA GLY A 30 -11.85 47.22 9.14
C GLY A 30 -12.88 46.09 9.26
N GLY A 31 -14.07 46.25 8.68
CA GLY A 31 -15.11 45.21 8.67
C GLY A 31 -14.66 43.91 8.02
N ALA A 32 -14.13 43.98 6.80
CA ALA A 32 -13.65 42.80 6.07
C ALA A 32 -12.50 42.08 6.79
N VAL A 33 -11.59 42.81 7.44
CA VAL A 33 -10.48 42.22 8.19
C VAL A 33 -10.95 41.54 9.48
N ILE A 34 -11.93 42.13 10.18
CA ILE A 34 -12.50 41.55 11.40
C ILE A 34 -13.27 40.28 11.08
N ASP A 35 -14.06 40.28 10.01
CA ASP A 35 -14.84 39.12 9.59
C ASP A 35 -13.94 37.93 9.20
N ASN A 36 -12.86 38.19 8.44
CA ASN A 36 -11.86 37.18 8.11
C ASN A 36 -11.14 36.63 9.36
N THR A 37 -10.74 37.51 10.29
CA THR A 37 -10.07 37.08 11.54
C THR A 37 -10.99 36.20 12.40
N ARG A 38 -12.29 36.50 12.41
CA ARG A 38 -13.29 35.71 13.12
C ARG A 38 -13.49 34.33 12.47
N ALA A 39 -13.60 34.29 11.14
CA ALA A 39 -13.72 33.03 10.41
C ALA A 39 -12.50 32.10 10.62
N ASP A 40 -11.29 32.66 10.61
CA ASP A 40 -10.07 31.88 10.89
C ASP A 40 -10.02 31.34 12.33
N ALA A 41 -10.47 32.15 13.30
CA ALA A 41 -10.55 31.73 14.69
C ALA A 41 -11.62 30.64 14.91
N GLU A 42 -12.79 30.77 14.28
CA GLU A 42 -13.85 29.76 14.31
C GLU A 42 -13.39 28.45 13.65
N ARG A 43 -12.69 28.53 12.50
CA ARG A 43 -12.06 27.36 11.86
C ARG A 43 -11.09 26.67 12.81
N SER A 44 -10.16 27.41 13.40
CA SER A 44 -9.13 26.85 14.30
C SER A 44 -9.75 26.24 15.56
N GLN A 45 -10.82 26.83 16.08
CA GLN A 45 -11.60 26.24 17.16
C GLN A 45 -12.28 24.94 16.73
N MET A 46 -12.86 24.91 15.53
CA MET A 46 -13.54 23.75 15.00
C MET A 46 -12.57 22.59 14.76
N GLU A 47 -11.39 22.85 14.19
CA GLU A 47 -10.33 21.84 14.01
C GLU A 47 -10.02 21.15 15.35
N ASN A 48 -9.75 21.95 16.40
CA ASN A 48 -9.45 21.40 17.73
C ASN A 48 -10.65 20.69 18.37
N SER A 49 -11.87 21.21 18.18
CA SER A 49 -13.08 20.62 18.77
C SER A 49 -13.47 19.33 18.08
N MET A 50 -13.23 19.23 16.76
CA MET A 50 -13.44 18.02 15.98
C MET A 50 -12.40 16.95 16.31
N SER A 51 -11.13 17.30 16.51
CA SER A 51 -10.13 16.34 17.05
C SER A 51 -10.45 15.89 18.48
N ALA A 52 -11.05 16.75 19.31
CA ALA A 52 -11.54 16.32 20.62
C ALA A 52 -12.79 15.44 20.52
N PHE A 53 -13.62 15.66 19.51
CA PHE A 53 -14.75 14.80 19.20
C PHE A 53 -14.28 13.43 18.70
N SER A 54 -13.29 13.37 17.80
CA SER A 54 -12.77 12.11 17.27
C SER A 54 -12.29 11.18 18.38
N SER A 55 -11.54 11.71 19.36
CA SER A 55 -11.12 10.92 20.52
C SER A 55 -12.30 10.34 21.31
N LYS A 56 -13.38 11.11 21.50
CA LYS A 56 -14.59 10.62 22.21
C LYS A 56 -15.38 9.62 21.37
N ALA A 57 -15.48 9.88 20.08
CA ALA A 57 -16.12 8.99 19.13
C ALA A 57 -15.34 7.67 19.03
N SER A 58 -14.00 7.68 19.07
CA SER A 58 -13.17 6.47 19.19
C SER A 58 -13.41 5.75 20.52
N LEU A 59 -13.53 6.43 21.67
CA LEU A 59 -13.85 5.75 22.95
C LEU A 59 -15.22 5.04 22.91
N VAL A 60 -16.19 5.63 22.22
CA VAL A 60 -17.52 5.05 22.03
C VAL A 60 -17.48 3.93 20.99
N GLY A 61 -16.88 4.23 19.85
CA GLY A 61 -16.67 3.34 18.73
C GLY A 61 -15.93 2.09 19.15
N LEU A 62 -14.83 2.19 19.92
CA LEU A 62 -14.04 1.08 20.45
C LEU A 62 -14.70 0.35 21.63
N GLY A 63 -15.83 0.85 22.13
CA GLY A 63 -16.64 0.17 23.15
C GLY A 63 -16.13 0.35 24.58
N GLU A 64 -15.23 1.33 24.80
CA GLU A 64 -14.77 1.70 26.15
C GLU A 64 -15.83 2.50 26.93
N SER A 65 -16.76 3.15 26.21
CA SER A 65 -17.88 3.90 26.79
C SER A 65 -19.14 3.77 25.93
N GLY A 66 -20.32 3.58 26.53
CA GLY A 66 -21.58 3.50 25.76
C GLY A 66 -22.13 4.85 25.27
N HIS A 67 -21.70 5.95 25.90
CA HIS A 67 -22.11 7.32 25.53
C HIS A 67 -21.05 8.34 25.94
N GLN A 68 -20.92 9.42 25.17
CA GLN A 68 -20.05 10.56 25.45
C GLN A 68 -20.75 11.86 25.03
N ARG A 69 -20.44 12.97 25.72
CA ARG A 69 -20.95 14.31 25.34
C ARG A 69 -19.88 15.11 24.62
N PHE A 70 -20.29 15.87 23.62
CA PHE A 70 -19.41 16.76 22.88
C PHE A 70 -19.92 18.20 22.83
N SER A 71 -19.01 19.10 22.51
CA SER A 71 -19.27 20.53 22.32
C SER A 71 -18.32 21.00 21.23
N LEU A 72 -18.86 21.40 20.08
CA LEU A 72 -18.08 21.96 18.98
C LEU A 72 -17.89 23.48 19.12
N GLY A 73 -18.53 24.07 20.13
CA GLY A 73 -18.43 25.49 20.41
C GLY A 73 -19.45 26.29 19.60
N ARG A 74 -19.15 27.58 19.40
CA ARG A 74 -20.07 28.49 18.73
C ARG A 74 -19.76 28.57 17.24
N VAL A 75 -20.69 28.11 16.43
CA VAL A 75 -20.75 28.26 14.98
C VAL A 75 -21.55 29.51 14.65
N SER A 76 -20.86 30.61 14.33
CA SER A 76 -21.51 31.87 13.96
C SER A 76 -21.87 31.91 12.48
N GLN A 77 -21.07 31.21 11.65
CA GLN A 77 -21.20 31.10 10.21
C GLN A 77 -21.03 29.63 9.81
N GLY A 78 -21.87 29.17 8.89
CA GLY A 78 -21.96 27.77 8.50
C GLY A 78 -22.91 26.95 9.37
N GLN A 79 -22.83 25.63 9.21
CA GLN A 79 -23.61 24.66 9.96
C GLN A 79 -22.77 23.40 10.23
N VAL A 80 -23.21 22.61 11.20
CA VAL A 80 -22.72 21.25 11.42
C VAL A 80 -23.84 20.29 11.09
N ASP A 81 -23.63 19.32 10.22
CA ASP A 81 -24.60 18.28 9.86
C ASP A 81 -24.00 16.87 9.89
N VAL A 82 -24.87 15.88 10.02
CA VAL A 82 -24.52 14.47 9.90
C VAL A 82 -24.89 14.00 8.49
N ARG A 83 -23.95 13.39 7.80
CA ARG A 83 -24.10 12.81 6.46
C ARG A 83 -23.87 11.31 6.57
N GLU A 84 -24.92 10.49 6.51
CA GLU A 84 -24.82 9.04 6.79
C GLU A 84 -24.13 8.25 5.66
N ASP A 85 -24.19 8.75 4.42
CA ASP A 85 -23.62 8.12 3.22
C ASP A 85 -22.48 8.98 2.64
N ALA A 86 -21.47 9.29 3.45
CA ALA A 86 -20.38 10.21 3.08
C ALA A 86 -19.17 9.53 2.42
N GLY A 87 -19.15 8.20 2.38
CA GLY A 87 -18.08 7.40 1.80
C GLY A 87 -18.30 5.91 2.00
N ARG A 88 -17.38 5.09 1.50
CA ARG A 88 -17.44 3.63 1.57
C ARG A 88 -16.04 3.05 1.79
N VAL A 89 -15.96 1.94 2.53
CA VAL A 89 -14.75 1.13 2.68
C VAL A 89 -15.03 -0.24 2.09
N ARG A 90 -14.17 -0.67 1.18
CA ARG A 90 -14.17 -2.03 0.61
C ARG A 90 -12.84 -2.71 0.94
N ILE A 91 -12.92 -3.94 1.43
CA ILE A 91 -11.74 -4.75 1.76
C ILE A 91 -11.97 -6.16 1.22
N TRP A 92 -11.03 -6.67 0.44
CA TRP A 92 -11.06 -8.02 -0.09
C TRP A 92 -9.66 -8.61 -0.17
N VAL A 93 -9.60 -9.94 -0.23
CA VAL A 93 -8.40 -10.67 -0.63
C VAL A 93 -8.55 -11.05 -2.09
N ASP A 94 -7.57 -10.72 -2.91
CA ASP A 94 -7.46 -11.19 -4.29
C ASP A 94 -6.40 -12.27 -4.40
N ARG A 95 -6.73 -13.36 -5.11
CA ARG A 95 -5.80 -14.44 -5.49
C ARG A 95 -5.79 -14.67 -7.01
N SER A 96 -6.30 -13.71 -7.78
CA SER A 96 -6.49 -13.83 -9.22
C SER A 96 -5.26 -13.44 -10.02
N ASP A 97 -5.12 -14.09 -11.17
CA ASP A 97 -3.99 -13.90 -12.11
C ASP A 97 -3.97 -12.53 -12.81
N ASP A 98 -5.07 -11.79 -12.81
CA ASP A 98 -5.22 -10.59 -13.65
C ASP A 98 -4.65 -9.32 -13.00
N GLY A 99 -4.35 -9.36 -11.69
CA GLY A 99 -3.80 -8.25 -10.92
C GLY A 99 -4.61 -6.95 -11.03
N SER A 100 -5.87 -7.05 -11.48
CA SER A 100 -6.66 -5.88 -11.84
C SER A 100 -7.02 -5.07 -10.61
N GLY A 101 -7.18 -5.71 -9.44
CA GLY A 101 -7.59 -5.04 -8.21
C GLY A 101 -8.90 -4.27 -8.36
N ASP A 102 -9.66 -4.51 -9.43
CA ASP A 102 -10.94 -3.89 -9.71
C ASP A 102 -12.04 -4.77 -9.11
N PHE A 103 -12.72 -4.20 -8.13
CA PHE A 103 -13.66 -4.90 -7.28
C PHE A 103 -14.96 -4.09 -7.18
N ASP A 104 -15.96 -4.48 -7.98
CA ASP A 104 -17.21 -3.72 -8.12
C ASP A 104 -18.09 -3.81 -6.86
N ASP A 105 -18.28 -5.00 -6.29
CA ASP A 105 -19.12 -5.18 -5.11
C ASP A 105 -18.85 -6.51 -4.38
N CYS A 106 -19.02 -6.53 -3.06
CA CYS A 106 -18.94 -7.77 -2.28
C CYS A 106 -20.06 -8.76 -2.59
N ASP A 107 -21.20 -8.29 -3.13
CA ASP A 107 -22.32 -9.12 -3.55
C ASP A 107 -22.08 -9.90 -4.87
N ASP A 108 -21.06 -9.51 -5.65
CA ASP A 108 -20.71 -10.16 -6.94
C ASP A 108 -19.70 -11.32 -6.80
N ILE A 109 -19.24 -11.62 -5.58
CA ILE A 109 -18.37 -12.76 -5.29
C ILE A 109 -19.18 -14.05 -5.29
N SER A 110 -19.01 -14.87 -6.32
CA SER A 110 -19.43 -16.27 -6.28
C SER A 110 -18.54 -17.08 -5.33
N ASP A 111 -19.07 -18.11 -4.66
CA ASP A 111 -18.32 -19.04 -3.78
C ASP A 111 -17.05 -19.66 -4.44
N ASP A 112 -16.90 -19.57 -5.76
CA ASP A 112 -15.80 -20.14 -6.57
C ASP A 112 -14.85 -19.05 -7.12
N SER A 113 -14.93 -17.80 -6.64
CA SER A 113 -14.04 -16.73 -7.09
C SER A 113 -12.69 -16.74 -6.37
N GLU A 114 -11.63 -16.40 -7.09
CA GLU A 114 -10.29 -16.14 -6.55
C GLU A 114 -10.26 -14.94 -5.60
N ARG A 115 -11.33 -14.13 -5.58
CA ARG A 115 -11.54 -13.01 -4.67
C ARG A 115 -12.40 -13.41 -3.47
N THR A 116 -12.14 -12.85 -2.30
CA THR A 116 -12.97 -13.05 -1.10
C THR A 116 -13.17 -11.73 -0.36
N CYS A 117 -14.42 -11.33 -0.14
CA CYS A 117 -14.77 -10.10 0.59
C CYS A 117 -14.45 -10.25 2.07
N ILE A 118 -13.84 -9.23 2.64
CA ILE A 118 -13.62 -9.06 4.08
C ILE A 118 -14.60 -8.04 4.64
N ALA A 119 -14.79 -6.92 3.94
CA ALA A 119 -15.67 -5.86 4.40
C ALA A 119 -16.22 -5.03 3.25
N ASP A 120 -17.46 -4.61 3.43
CA ASP A 120 -18.13 -3.61 2.63
C ASP A 120 -18.99 -2.77 3.57
N ALA A 121 -18.56 -1.55 3.83
CA ALA A 121 -19.18 -0.72 4.86
C ALA A 121 -19.30 0.73 4.41
N THR A 122 -20.47 1.31 4.60
CA THR A 122 -20.70 2.74 4.46
C THR A 122 -20.02 3.51 5.59
N MET A 123 -19.49 4.68 5.26
CA MET A 123 -18.96 5.64 6.22
C MET A 123 -19.80 6.92 6.23
N GLY A 124 -20.50 7.17 7.31
CA GLY A 124 -21.02 8.50 7.57
C GLY A 124 -19.96 9.48 8.09
N ALA A 125 -20.30 10.76 8.05
CA ALA A 125 -19.46 11.85 8.52
C ALA A 125 -20.23 12.88 9.35
N LEU A 126 -19.55 13.48 10.33
CA LEU A 126 -19.99 14.72 10.99
C LEU A 126 -19.24 15.88 10.35
N VAL A 127 -19.94 16.76 9.64
CA VAL A 127 -19.33 17.79 8.80
C VAL A 127 -19.68 19.18 9.31
N TYR A 128 -18.67 20.01 9.54
CA TYR A 128 -18.80 21.45 9.62
C TYR A 128 -18.50 22.06 8.26
N GLU A 129 -19.41 22.86 7.71
CA GLU A 129 -19.21 23.54 6.42
C GLU A 129 -19.41 25.05 6.56
N ASN A 130 -18.50 25.83 5.97
CA ASN A 130 -18.62 27.28 5.81
C ASN A 130 -17.89 27.77 4.55
N ASP A 131 -18.61 28.45 3.65
CA ASP A 131 -18.09 29.04 2.41
C ASP A 131 -17.19 28.08 1.56
N GLY A 132 -17.63 26.83 1.40
CA GLY A 132 -16.92 25.81 0.60
C GLY A 132 -15.66 25.26 1.26
N ARG A 133 -15.50 25.47 2.58
CA ARG A 133 -14.49 24.82 3.41
C ARG A 133 -15.20 23.89 4.38
N GLU A 134 -14.64 22.70 4.55
CA GLU A 134 -15.18 21.70 5.45
C GLU A 134 -14.16 21.24 6.49
N ILE A 135 -14.66 20.90 7.67
CA ILE A 135 -13.96 20.10 8.67
C ILE A 135 -14.87 18.92 9.00
N ALA A 136 -14.41 17.71 8.71
CA ALA A 136 -15.22 16.50 8.82
C ALA A 136 -14.55 15.46 9.71
N TYR A 137 -15.36 14.78 10.51
CA TYR A 137 -14.97 13.51 11.13
C TYR A 137 -15.58 12.37 10.32
N GLN A 138 -14.75 11.51 9.73
CA GLN A 138 -15.16 10.36 8.92
C GLN A 138 -14.15 9.22 9.11
N GLY A 139 -14.63 7.98 9.23
CA GLY A 139 -13.78 6.79 9.29
C GLY A 139 -12.80 6.77 10.47
N GLY A 140 -13.09 7.51 11.54
CA GLY A 140 -12.20 7.71 12.69
C GLY A 140 -11.21 8.86 12.55
N GLY A 141 -10.98 9.38 11.34
CA GLY A 141 -10.09 10.51 11.07
C GLY A 141 -10.79 11.86 11.16
N VAL A 142 -10.01 12.94 11.19
CA VAL A 142 -10.50 14.31 11.01
C VAL A 142 -9.81 14.95 9.82
N TRP A 143 -10.61 15.46 8.90
CA TRP A 143 -10.18 15.98 7.61
C TRP A 143 -10.57 17.45 7.49
N ALA A 144 -9.69 18.27 6.91
CA ALA A 144 -10.02 19.62 6.46
C ALA A 144 -10.01 19.64 4.94
N ARG A 145 -11.11 20.07 4.31
CA ARG A 145 -11.27 20.13 2.86
C ARG A 145 -11.47 21.56 2.36
N GLN A 146 -10.88 21.86 1.22
CA GLN A 146 -11.09 23.10 0.49
C GLN A 146 -10.99 22.83 -1.02
N GLY A 147 -12.12 22.92 -1.73
CA GLY A 147 -12.20 22.42 -3.11
C GLY A 147 -11.90 20.92 -3.16
N ASP A 148 -11.07 20.51 -4.10
CA ASP A 148 -10.73 19.10 -4.33
C ASP A 148 -9.59 18.61 -3.43
N PHE A 149 -9.01 19.49 -2.62
CA PHE A 149 -7.91 19.14 -1.71
C PHE A 149 -8.41 18.96 -0.28
N SER A 150 -8.02 17.85 0.33
CA SER A 150 -8.25 17.55 1.73
C SER A 150 -6.94 17.24 2.44
N ARG A 151 -6.87 17.57 3.73
CA ARG A 151 -5.71 17.29 4.59
C ARG A 151 -6.14 16.62 5.87
N MET A 152 -5.30 15.71 6.35
CA MET A 152 -5.47 15.08 7.65
C MET A 152 -5.17 16.08 8.79
N LEU A 153 -6.10 16.21 9.73
CA LEU A 153 -5.94 16.92 11.00
C LEU A 153 -5.75 15.95 12.17
N SER A 154 -6.42 14.80 12.12
CA SER A 154 -6.27 13.70 13.07
C SER A 154 -6.28 12.38 12.30
N PRO A 155 -5.38 11.44 12.60
CA PRO A 155 -5.33 10.17 11.91
C PRO A 155 -6.58 9.32 12.18
N PRO A 156 -7.00 8.49 11.20
CA PRO A 156 -8.01 7.47 11.39
C PRO A 156 -7.49 6.32 12.25
N GLU A 157 -8.40 5.45 12.67
CA GLU A 157 -8.07 4.23 13.40
C GLU A 157 -7.69 3.13 12.39
N PHE A 158 -6.49 3.21 11.84
CA PHE A 158 -5.92 2.19 10.96
C PHE A 158 -4.53 1.83 11.47
N HIS A 159 -4.34 0.55 11.82
CA HIS A 159 -3.11 0.07 12.40
C HIS A 159 -2.54 -1.04 11.54
N TYR A 160 -1.38 -0.80 10.97
CA TYR A 160 -0.63 -1.78 10.20
C TYR A 160 0.79 -1.86 10.77
N ARG A 161 1.12 -2.98 11.42
CA ARG A 161 2.44 -3.24 12.03
C ARG A 161 2.70 -4.73 12.14
N ALA A 162 3.96 -5.14 11.91
CA ALA A 162 4.39 -6.53 12.08
C ALA A 162 3.44 -7.51 11.39
N GLU A 163 3.15 -7.22 10.11
CA GLU A 163 2.25 -8.00 9.26
C GLU A 163 0.83 -8.19 9.82
N THR A 164 0.38 -7.26 10.66
CA THR A 164 -0.97 -7.28 11.23
C THR A 164 -1.71 -6.00 10.84
N LEU A 165 -2.74 -6.15 10.03
CA LEU A 165 -3.73 -5.12 9.73
C LEU A 165 -4.87 -5.19 10.75
N THR A 166 -5.11 -4.08 11.46
CA THR A 166 -6.28 -3.89 12.31
C THR A 166 -7.02 -2.62 11.90
N PHE A 167 -8.23 -2.78 11.38
CA PHE A 167 -9.05 -1.68 10.87
C PHE A 167 -10.46 -1.69 11.48
N PRO A 168 -10.69 -0.91 12.56
CA PRO A 168 -12.03 -0.59 13.04
C PRO A 168 -12.69 0.51 12.19
N ILE A 169 -13.56 0.11 11.27
CA ILE A 169 -14.36 1.01 10.45
C ILE A 169 -15.42 1.69 11.34
N ILE A 170 -15.34 3.00 11.46
CA ILE A 170 -16.31 3.81 12.22
C ILE A 170 -17.32 4.43 11.26
N ASN A 171 -18.59 4.04 11.39
CA ASN A 171 -19.71 4.59 10.65
C ASN A 171 -20.49 5.59 11.53
N VAL A 172 -20.54 6.85 11.13
CA VAL A 172 -21.28 7.90 11.85
C VAL A 172 -22.73 7.93 11.37
N THR A 173 -23.67 7.68 12.28
CA THR A 173 -25.10 7.73 11.99
C THR A 173 -25.78 8.87 12.74
N GLY A 174 -27.00 9.21 12.35
CA GLY A 174 -27.78 10.26 12.97
C GLY A 174 -28.41 11.18 11.95
N SER A 175 -29.17 12.16 12.43
CA SER A 175 -29.83 13.10 11.54
C SER A 175 -29.85 14.51 12.10
N GLY A 176 -29.88 15.48 11.19
CA GLY A 176 -30.08 16.88 11.50
C GLY A 176 -28.85 17.74 11.29
N ALA A 177 -29.06 19.03 11.54
CA ALA A 177 -28.03 20.05 11.44
C ALA A 177 -28.15 21.00 12.63
N ALA A 178 -27.03 21.53 13.09
CA ALA A 178 -26.94 22.47 14.20
C ALA A 178 -26.11 23.70 13.82
N SER A 179 -26.49 24.85 14.35
CA SER A 179 -25.74 26.11 14.26
C SER A 179 -25.84 26.87 15.59
N GLY A 180 -25.04 27.91 15.78
CA GLY A 180 -24.95 28.57 17.08
C GLY A 180 -24.09 27.76 18.07
N ASP A 181 -24.55 27.52 19.28
CA ASP A 181 -23.80 26.77 20.30
C ASP A 181 -24.03 25.25 20.11
N VAL A 182 -23.15 24.61 19.34
CA VAL A 182 -23.32 23.20 18.93
C VAL A 182 -22.83 22.27 20.03
N ARG A 183 -23.76 21.52 20.62
CA ARG A 183 -23.51 20.47 21.61
C ARG A 183 -24.34 19.23 21.27
N GLY A 184 -23.90 18.10 21.77
CA GLY A 184 -24.60 16.85 21.54
C GLY A 184 -24.05 15.69 22.34
N ALA A 185 -24.57 14.51 22.02
CA ALA A 185 -24.06 13.23 22.49
C ALA A 185 -23.66 12.36 21.31
N VAL A 186 -22.62 11.56 21.51
CA VAL A 186 -22.27 10.43 20.65
C VAL A 186 -22.47 9.16 21.46
N SER A 187 -23.17 8.19 20.90
CA SER A 187 -23.47 6.93 21.57
C SER A 187 -23.32 5.75 20.61
N SER A 188 -23.24 4.54 21.15
CA SER A 188 -23.27 3.32 20.35
C SER A 188 -24.27 2.37 20.97
N GLU A 189 -25.39 2.16 20.28
CA GLU A 189 -26.43 1.23 20.72
C GLU A 189 -26.11 -0.21 20.29
N LYS A 190 -25.36 -0.37 19.20
CA LYS A 190 -24.95 -1.67 18.65
C LYS A 190 -23.53 -1.98 19.09
N GLY A 191 -23.29 -3.20 19.56
CA GLY A 191 -21.93 -3.66 19.82
C GLY A 191 -21.10 -3.71 18.54
N SER A 192 -19.78 -3.78 18.68
CA SER A 192 -18.86 -4.00 17.54
C SER A 192 -19.29 -5.21 16.72
N GLN A 193 -19.46 -5.02 15.41
CA GLN A 193 -19.58 -6.13 14.48
C GLN A 193 -18.17 -6.52 14.04
N ARG A 194 -17.77 -7.77 14.29
CA ARG A 194 -16.53 -8.30 13.73
C ARG A 194 -16.80 -8.72 12.29
N LEU A 195 -16.14 -8.06 11.34
CA LEU A 195 -16.22 -8.40 9.92
C LEU A 195 -15.18 -9.47 9.55
N TYR A 196 -13.99 -9.44 10.17
CA TYR A 196 -12.99 -10.48 10.00
C TYR A 196 -12.05 -10.59 11.23
N PRO A 197 -11.64 -11.79 11.65
CA PRO A 197 -12.03 -13.12 11.16
C PRO A 197 -13.52 -13.41 11.34
N ASP A 198 -14.15 -14.03 10.34
CA ASP A 198 -15.54 -14.47 10.33
C ASP A 198 -15.65 -15.99 10.08
N ASP A 199 -16.82 -16.45 9.62
CA ASP A 199 -17.06 -17.87 9.31
C ASP A 199 -16.72 -18.21 7.84
N SER A 200 -16.05 -17.32 7.11
CA SER A 200 -15.58 -17.54 5.73
C SER A 200 -14.44 -18.57 5.66
N PRO A 201 -14.10 -19.11 4.47
CA PRO A 201 -12.98 -20.05 4.31
C PRO A 201 -11.61 -19.38 4.44
N LEU A 202 -11.53 -18.04 4.53
CA LEU A 202 -10.29 -17.32 4.76
C LEU A 202 -9.70 -17.68 6.13
N THR A 203 -8.39 -17.92 6.16
CA THR A 203 -7.67 -18.19 7.39
C THR A 203 -6.99 -16.93 7.91
N ASN A 204 -6.90 -16.80 9.22
CA ASN A 204 -6.02 -15.84 9.88
C ASN A 204 -5.03 -16.63 10.75
N PRO A 205 -3.73 -16.75 10.38
CA PRO A 205 -3.04 -15.99 9.33
C PRO A 205 -3.49 -16.30 7.89
N LEU A 206 -3.35 -15.33 6.99
CA LEU A 206 -3.59 -15.49 5.56
C LEU A 206 -2.60 -16.50 4.98
N SER A 207 -3.08 -17.34 4.05
CA SER A 207 -2.28 -18.37 3.41
C SER A 207 -1.66 -17.94 2.07
N GLY A 208 -1.93 -16.72 1.61
CA GLY A 208 -1.59 -16.21 0.28
C GLY A 208 -2.63 -15.21 -0.25
N GLY A 209 -2.24 -14.42 -1.26
CA GLY A 209 -3.07 -13.39 -1.91
C GLY A 209 -2.74 -11.98 -1.44
N THR A 210 -3.32 -10.99 -2.11
CA THR A 210 -3.16 -9.57 -1.80
C THR A 210 -4.42 -9.03 -1.11
N VAL A 211 -4.27 -8.40 0.04
CA VAL A 211 -5.35 -7.68 0.72
C VAL A 211 -5.43 -6.27 0.16
N TYR A 212 -6.56 -5.96 -0.47
CA TYR A 212 -6.85 -4.61 -0.90
C TYR A 212 -7.70 -3.89 0.13
N VAL A 213 -7.38 -2.63 0.40
CA VAL A 213 -8.24 -1.71 1.14
C VAL A 213 -8.49 -0.51 0.25
N GLU A 214 -9.76 -0.28 -0.03
CA GLU A 214 -10.22 0.80 -0.89
C GLU A 214 -11.13 1.73 -0.09
N ILE A 215 -10.87 3.03 -0.22
CA ILE A 215 -11.60 4.09 0.45
C ILE A 215 -12.17 5.05 -0.60
N GLU A 216 -13.49 5.11 -0.71
CA GLU A 216 -14.24 6.07 -1.52
C GLU A 216 -14.72 7.21 -0.61
N SER A 217 -14.28 8.44 -0.85
CA SER A 217 -14.57 9.60 0.02
C SER A 217 -14.18 10.94 -0.63
N GLU A 218 -15.00 11.99 -0.43
CA GLU A 218 -14.62 13.38 -0.77
C GLU A 218 -13.33 13.87 -0.05
N TYR A 219 -12.84 13.12 0.93
CA TYR A 219 -11.58 13.37 1.66
C TYR A 219 -10.43 12.45 1.19
N CYS A 220 -10.53 11.87 -0.02
CA CYS A 220 -9.60 10.90 -0.59
C CYS A 220 -8.13 11.35 -0.55
N THR A 221 -7.84 12.62 -0.84
CA THR A 221 -6.47 13.16 -0.84
C THR A 221 -5.85 13.15 0.55
N GLY A 222 -6.67 13.32 1.59
CA GLY A 222 -6.26 13.17 2.98
C GLY A 222 -6.00 11.71 3.36
N TRP A 223 -6.83 10.79 2.87
CA TRP A 223 -6.62 9.34 3.03
C TRP A 223 -5.35 8.86 2.32
N GLN A 224 -5.10 9.31 1.09
CA GLN A 224 -3.87 9.05 0.35
C GLN A 224 -2.64 9.48 1.16
N SER A 225 -2.59 10.74 1.62
CA SER A 225 -1.47 11.22 2.44
C SER A 225 -1.33 10.47 3.77
N PHE A 226 -2.42 9.90 4.31
CA PHE A 226 -2.33 9.03 5.49
C PHE A 226 -1.65 7.71 5.15
N PHE A 227 -2.04 7.05 4.07
CA PHE A 227 -1.46 5.77 3.64
C PHE A 227 0.01 5.92 3.24
N GLU A 228 0.37 6.94 2.46
CA GLU A 228 1.76 7.29 2.12
C GLU A 228 2.65 7.51 3.36
N GLY A 229 2.05 7.86 4.51
CA GLY A 229 2.77 8.05 5.77
C GLY A 229 2.86 6.80 6.65
N GLN A 230 2.10 5.74 6.34
CA GLN A 230 2.06 4.49 7.10
C GLN A 230 2.72 3.32 6.37
N MET A 231 2.77 3.39 5.05
CA MET A 231 3.27 2.36 4.15
C MET A 231 4.58 2.82 3.52
N GLU A 232 5.39 1.86 3.12
CA GLU A 232 6.64 2.15 2.43
C GLU A 232 6.40 2.29 0.93
N GLU A 233 5.46 1.52 0.38
CA GLU A 233 4.99 1.68 -0.99
C GLU A 233 3.87 2.72 -1.12
N SER A 234 3.83 3.38 -2.28
CA SER A 234 2.73 4.28 -2.63
C SER A 234 1.42 3.49 -2.80
N PRO A 235 0.26 4.14 -2.56
CA PRO A 235 -1.02 3.52 -2.86
C PRO A 235 -1.09 2.97 -4.29
N ARG A 236 -1.68 1.79 -4.43
CA ARG A 236 -1.88 1.13 -5.73
C ARG A 236 -2.69 2.00 -6.69
N GLU A 237 -3.64 2.76 -6.14
CA GLU A 237 -4.43 3.76 -6.83
C GLU A 237 -4.46 5.04 -5.98
N GLU A 238 -3.90 6.12 -6.52
CA GLU A 238 -3.96 7.45 -5.92
C GLU A 238 -5.34 8.08 -6.09
N CYS A 239 -5.68 9.11 -5.30
CA CYS A 239 -6.96 9.77 -5.47
C CYS A 239 -7.11 10.42 -6.85
N GLY A 240 -8.09 9.92 -7.61
CA GLY A 240 -8.48 10.38 -8.93
C GLY A 240 -9.84 11.09 -8.97
N GLU A 241 -10.48 11.06 -10.14
CA GLU A 241 -11.79 11.71 -10.38
C GLU A 241 -12.95 11.01 -9.64
N ASP A 242 -12.78 9.74 -9.29
CA ASP A 242 -13.78 8.92 -8.59
C ASP A 242 -13.63 8.97 -7.05
N ASP A 243 -12.87 9.93 -6.52
CA ASP A 243 -12.68 10.17 -5.08
C ASP A 243 -12.26 8.90 -4.29
N THR A 244 -11.49 8.02 -4.94
CA THR A 244 -11.11 6.70 -4.44
C THR A 244 -9.60 6.58 -4.25
N VAL A 245 -9.16 5.97 -3.16
CA VAL A 245 -7.76 5.59 -2.93
C VAL A 245 -7.69 4.11 -2.55
N LYS A 246 -6.71 3.39 -3.10
CA LYS A 246 -6.56 1.93 -2.94
C LYS A 246 -5.14 1.58 -2.55
N ILE A 247 -5.00 0.75 -1.51
CA ILE A 247 -3.72 0.18 -1.07
C ILE A 247 -3.76 -1.34 -1.22
N ALA A 248 -2.58 -1.95 -1.31
CA ALA A 248 -2.38 -3.39 -1.43
C ALA A 248 -1.41 -3.85 -0.35
N LEU A 249 -1.71 -4.97 0.31
CA LEU A 249 -0.84 -5.61 1.30
C LEU A 249 -0.73 -7.09 0.96
N ASP A 250 0.48 -7.59 0.70
CA ASP A 250 0.66 -8.96 0.23
C ASP A 250 0.78 -9.96 1.38
N ALA A 251 0.15 -11.13 1.25
CA ALA A 251 0.22 -12.13 2.29
C ALA A 251 1.65 -12.68 2.44
N SER A 252 2.19 -12.63 3.67
CA SER A 252 3.53 -13.11 3.95
C SER A 252 3.63 -14.63 3.77
N LEU A 253 4.75 -15.08 3.21
CA LEU A 253 4.98 -16.47 2.85
C LEU A 253 5.97 -17.11 3.82
N SER A 254 5.52 -18.07 4.63
CA SER A 254 6.41 -18.76 5.57
C SER A 254 6.26 -20.28 5.55
N PRO A 255 7.35 -21.04 5.29
CA PRO A 255 8.60 -20.59 4.68
C PRO A 255 8.38 -20.13 3.23
N VAL A 256 9.21 -19.19 2.75
CA VAL A 256 9.13 -18.65 1.38
C VAL A 256 9.39 -19.78 0.38
N PHE A 257 10.53 -20.43 0.53
CA PHE A 257 10.92 -21.59 -0.26
C PHE A 257 10.50 -22.90 0.42
N GLY A 258 9.20 -23.06 0.69
CA GLY A 258 8.65 -24.21 1.43
C GLY A 258 8.36 -25.47 0.63
N ALA A 259 8.49 -25.40 -0.69
CA ALA A 259 8.21 -26.50 -1.61
C ALA A 259 9.06 -26.35 -2.87
N ALA A 260 9.25 -27.46 -3.59
CA ALA A 260 9.99 -27.48 -4.85
C ALA A 260 9.43 -26.46 -5.83
N ILE A 261 8.09 -26.33 -5.88
CA ILE A 261 7.37 -25.29 -6.63
C ILE A 261 6.37 -24.58 -5.72
N THR A 262 6.40 -23.25 -5.71
CA THR A 262 5.31 -22.41 -5.20
C THR A 262 4.81 -21.55 -6.35
N SER A 263 3.51 -21.59 -6.61
CA SER A 263 2.90 -20.79 -7.66
C SER A 263 1.46 -20.37 -7.38
N ASN A 264 1.00 -19.31 -8.04
CA ASN A 264 -0.42 -19.01 -8.10
C ASN A 264 -1.11 -20.11 -8.92
N LYS A 265 -0.60 -20.36 -10.13
CA LYS A 265 -1.24 -21.23 -11.11
C LYS A 265 -0.35 -22.35 -11.61
N ASN A 266 -0.91 -23.55 -11.78
CA ASN A 266 -0.26 -24.64 -12.48
C ASN A 266 -0.95 -24.97 -13.81
N THR A 267 -0.30 -24.64 -14.94
CA THR A 267 -0.80 -24.94 -16.30
C THR A 267 -0.05 -26.08 -16.97
N SER A 268 0.68 -26.88 -16.18
CA SER A 268 1.53 -27.94 -16.68
C SER A 268 0.75 -29.06 -17.37
N ASN A 269 1.03 -29.25 -18.67
CA ASN A 269 0.52 -30.34 -19.49
C ASN A 269 1.53 -31.49 -19.67
N GLY A 270 2.78 -31.27 -19.24
CA GLY A 270 3.91 -32.18 -19.43
C GLY A 270 4.04 -33.30 -18.40
N ASN A 271 3.24 -33.33 -17.33
CA ASN A 271 3.43 -34.22 -16.16
C ASN A 271 4.89 -34.25 -15.65
N PRO A 272 5.44 -33.11 -15.19
CA PRO A 272 6.74 -33.10 -14.50
C PRO A 272 6.72 -33.97 -13.25
N THR A 273 7.89 -34.42 -12.81
CA THR A 273 8.04 -35.02 -11.47
C THR A 273 8.32 -33.88 -10.50
N VAL A 274 7.39 -33.61 -9.59
CA VAL A 274 7.52 -32.54 -8.58
C VAL A 274 7.33 -33.18 -7.21
N GLU A 275 8.33 -33.07 -6.33
CA GLU A 275 8.30 -33.69 -4.99
C GLU A 275 7.13 -33.17 -4.14
N ASN A 276 7.01 -31.85 -4.03
CA ASN A 276 5.90 -31.16 -3.40
C ASN A 276 5.67 -29.80 -4.09
N HIS A 277 4.45 -29.28 -3.99
CA HIS A 277 4.11 -27.97 -4.52
C HIS A 277 3.11 -27.24 -3.62
N ARG A 278 3.07 -25.92 -3.76
CA ARG A 278 2.05 -25.03 -3.21
C ARG A 278 1.41 -24.27 -4.38
N GLU A 279 0.09 -24.37 -4.51
CA GLU A 279 -0.68 -23.72 -5.57
C GLU A 279 -1.68 -22.73 -4.96
N GLY A 280 -2.12 -21.72 -5.71
CA GLY A 280 -2.99 -20.64 -5.24
C GLY A 280 -2.28 -19.63 -4.35
N ILE A 281 -0.96 -19.49 -4.52
CA ILE A 281 -0.11 -18.59 -3.75
C ILE A 281 0.38 -17.45 -4.65
N ASP A 282 -0.10 -16.23 -4.40
CA ASP A 282 0.58 -15.01 -4.84
C ASP A 282 1.65 -14.67 -3.81
N ALA A 283 2.90 -14.84 -4.22
CA ALA A 283 4.05 -14.49 -3.40
C ALA A 283 4.39 -13.01 -3.61
N PRO A 284 4.75 -12.26 -2.55
CA PRO A 284 5.08 -10.83 -2.65
C PRO A 284 6.30 -10.58 -3.55
N PRO A 285 6.35 -9.48 -4.32
CA PRO A 285 7.53 -9.15 -5.12
C PRO A 285 8.76 -8.87 -4.24
N ALA A 286 9.95 -9.02 -4.82
CA ALA A 286 11.22 -8.67 -4.17
C ALA A 286 11.75 -7.29 -4.62
N ASP A 287 10.90 -6.48 -5.26
CA ASP A 287 11.29 -5.25 -5.98
C ASP A 287 12.00 -4.26 -5.06
N SER A 288 11.42 -3.95 -3.89
CA SER A 288 12.05 -3.03 -2.93
C SER A 288 13.44 -3.47 -2.50
N GLU A 289 13.68 -4.77 -2.34
CA GLU A 289 15.00 -5.28 -1.97
C GLU A 289 15.96 -5.20 -3.17
N ILE A 290 15.51 -5.60 -4.36
CA ILE A 290 16.30 -5.50 -5.59
C ILE A 290 16.70 -4.05 -5.87
N GLU A 291 15.76 -3.10 -5.81
CA GLU A 291 16.02 -1.67 -5.99
C GLU A 291 16.95 -1.11 -4.91
N SER A 292 16.83 -1.58 -3.67
CA SER A 292 17.76 -1.24 -2.60
C SER A 292 19.17 -1.72 -2.91
N GLN A 293 19.35 -2.97 -3.34
CA GLN A 293 20.66 -3.52 -3.72
C GLN A 293 21.26 -2.77 -4.93
N VAL A 294 20.45 -2.38 -5.93
CA VAL A 294 20.88 -1.51 -7.04
C VAL A 294 21.32 -0.14 -6.51
N GLY A 295 20.59 0.45 -5.56
CA GLY A 295 20.93 1.73 -4.94
C GLY A 295 22.21 1.69 -4.08
N GLU A 296 22.55 0.53 -3.51
CA GLU A 296 23.77 0.31 -2.72
C GLU A 296 25.02 0.11 -3.59
N CYS A 297 24.87 -0.19 -4.87
CA CYS A 297 25.98 -0.37 -5.81
C CYS A 297 26.78 0.92 -6.00
N SER A 298 28.00 0.95 -5.44
CA SER A 298 28.91 2.09 -5.57
C SER A 298 29.82 2.04 -6.80
N GLU A 299 30.06 0.83 -7.33
CA GLU A 299 30.96 0.59 -8.47
C GLU A 299 30.29 -0.37 -9.45
N TRP A 300 30.05 0.11 -10.67
CA TRP A 300 29.49 -0.65 -11.79
C TRP A 300 30.62 -1.04 -12.74
N GLY A 301 30.65 -2.30 -13.16
CA GLY A 301 31.66 -2.77 -14.10
C GLY A 301 31.60 -4.26 -14.35
N PRO A 302 32.50 -4.76 -15.21
CA PRO A 302 32.40 -6.10 -15.71
C PRO A 302 32.66 -7.15 -14.62
N ILE A 303 31.82 -8.18 -14.59
CA ILE A 303 32.03 -9.36 -13.73
C ILE A 303 33.05 -10.28 -14.38
N ALA A 304 34.12 -10.57 -13.63
CA ALA A 304 35.11 -11.55 -14.06
C ALA A 304 34.55 -12.97 -13.91
N SER A 305 34.96 -13.89 -14.79
CA SER A 305 34.55 -15.30 -14.70
C SER A 305 35.00 -16.00 -13.41
N SER A 306 35.93 -15.41 -12.65
CA SER A 306 36.21 -15.79 -11.26
C SER A 306 35.74 -14.69 -10.33
N VAL A 307 34.67 -14.96 -9.58
CA VAL A 307 34.04 -14.02 -8.65
C VAL A 307 34.47 -14.37 -7.23
N SER A 308 34.92 -13.39 -6.45
CA SER A 308 35.27 -13.56 -5.03
C SER A 308 34.23 -12.93 -4.12
N THR A 309 34.27 -13.22 -2.82
CA THR A 309 33.47 -12.55 -1.76
C THR A 309 33.30 -11.04 -1.97
N GLY A 310 32.09 -10.54 -1.70
CA GLY A 310 31.70 -9.13 -1.84
C GLY A 310 30.55 -8.90 -2.81
N THR A 311 30.21 -7.62 -3.01
CA THR A 311 29.17 -7.18 -3.95
C THR A 311 29.78 -6.86 -5.31
N HIS A 312 29.21 -7.40 -6.37
CA HIS A 312 29.60 -7.17 -7.77
C HIS A 312 28.38 -6.65 -8.52
N CYS A 313 28.51 -5.47 -9.15
CA CYS A 313 27.41 -4.81 -9.83
C CYS A 313 27.72 -4.66 -11.32
N THR A 314 26.80 -5.09 -12.17
CA THR A 314 26.92 -4.97 -13.63
C THR A 314 25.62 -4.49 -14.26
N GLU A 315 25.74 -3.76 -15.36
CA GLU A 315 24.61 -3.37 -16.20
C GLU A 315 24.39 -4.38 -17.36
N ASP A 316 25.28 -5.38 -17.50
CA ASP A 316 25.29 -6.33 -18.61
C ASP A 316 24.90 -7.74 -18.10
N PRO A 317 23.67 -8.22 -18.36
CA PRO A 317 23.21 -9.52 -17.89
C PRO A 317 23.95 -10.70 -18.54
N ASP A 318 24.59 -10.51 -19.71
CA ASP A 318 25.37 -11.56 -20.37
C ASP A 318 26.67 -11.87 -19.62
N GLU A 319 27.09 -11.03 -18.67
CA GLU A 319 28.23 -11.32 -17.79
C GLU A 319 27.91 -12.37 -16.73
N PHE A 320 26.64 -12.67 -16.51
CA PHE A 320 26.20 -13.78 -15.68
C PHE A 320 26.30 -15.11 -16.44
N GLN A 321 27.50 -15.42 -16.95
CA GLN A 321 27.75 -16.62 -17.76
C GLN A 321 29.07 -17.31 -17.36
N ASP A 322 29.03 -18.64 -17.20
CA ASP A 322 30.22 -19.49 -16.96
C ASP A 322 31.08 -19.03 -15.75
N LEU A 323 30.42 -18.72 -14.63
CA LEU A 323 31.06 -18.16 -13.44
C LEU A 323 31.60 -19.23 -12.48
N SER A 324 32.80 -18.99 -11.96
CA SER A 324 33.37 -19.69 -10.81
C SER A 324 33.39 -18.75 -9.62
N ILE A 325 32.53 -19.00 -8.63
CA ILE A 325 32.27 -18.12 -7.51
C ILE A 325 32.90 -18.71 -6.24
N ASN A 326 33.79 -17.97 -5.60
CA ASN A 326 34.45 -18.39 -4.37
C ASN A 326 33.85 -17.64 -3.17
N THR A 327 33.17 -18.39 -2.29
CA THR A 327 32.54 -17.92 -1.06
C THR A 327 33.33 -18.31 0.19
N THR A 328 34.58 -18.77 0.05
CA THR A 328 35.42 -19.24 1.17
C THR A 328 35.70 -18.12 2.18
N ASP A 329 35.82 -16.88 1.71
CA ASP A 329 36.12 -15.71 2.55
C ASP A 329 34.85 -14.94 2.97
N GLY A 330 33.66 -15.44 2.62
CA GLY A 330 32.36 -14.84 2.90
C GLY A 330 31.42 -14.80 1.69
N ASP A 331 30.25 -14.21 1.89
CA ASP A 331 29.15 -14.21 0.93
C ASP A 331 29.42 -13.35 -0.32
N VAL A 332 28.75 -13.69 -1.41
CA VAL A 332 28.82 -12.99 -2.69
C VAL A 332 27.44 -12.46 -3.05
N LYS A 333 27.37 -11.18 -3.40
CA LYS A 333 26.18 -10.57 -3.99
C LYS A 333 26.48 -10.18 -5.43
N ILE A 334 25.62 -10.56 -6.36
CA ILE A 334 25.68 -10.14 -7.75
C ILE A 334 24.43 -9.32 -8.03
N VAL A 335 24.62 -8.05 -8.37
CA VAL A 335 23.53 -7.12 -8.70
C VAL A 335 23.60 -6.83 -10.20
N ILE A 336 22.52 -7.10 -10.91
CA ILE A 336 22.42 -6.92 -12.36
C ILE A 336 21.32 -5.88 -12.60
N ASP A 337 21.68 -4.69 -13.09
CA ASP A 337 20.74 -3.63 -13.48
C ASP A 337 20.71 -3.51 -15.00
N ASP A 338 19.91 -4.38 -15.61
CA ASP A 338 19.80 -4.51 -17.07
C ASP A 338 18.89 -3.42 -17.63
N VAL A 339 19.52 -2.30 -17.95
CA VAL A 339 18.88 -1.11 -18.53
C VAL A 339 18.28 -1.36 -19.92
N ASP A 340 18.79 -2.35 -20.65
CA ASP A 340 18.37 -2.67 -22.02
C ASP A 340 17.20 -3.68 -22.03
N ASN A 341 16.92 -4.32 -20.89
CA ASN A 341 15.86 -5.32 -20.69
C ASN A 341 16.03 -6.55 -21.60
N ASP A 342 17.27 -6.94 -21.89
CA ASP A 342 17.59 -8.12 -22.67
C ASP A 342 17.41 -9.42 -21.85
N GLY A 343 17.56 -9.32 -20.53
CA GLY A 343 17.51 -10.43 -19.60
C GLY A 343 18.75 -11.32 -19.66
N ILE A 344 18.79 -12.35 -18.80
CA ILE A 344 19.88 -13.34 -18.83
C ILE A 344 19.58 -14.33 -19.96
N THR A 345 20.42 -14.38 -21.00
CA THR A 345 20.11 -15.19 -22.21
C THR A 345 20.80 -16.56 -22.26
N ASP A 346 21.85 -16.78 -21.45
CA ASP A 346 22.46 -18.08 -21.17
C ASP A 346 23.40 -17.99 -19.96
N ALA A 347 23.07 -18.66 -18.87
CA ALA A 347 23.89 -18.64 -17.65
C ALA A 347 25.18 -19.49 -17.74
N GLY A 348 25.29 -20.40 -18.72
CA GLY A 348 26.40 -21.34 -18.75
C GLY A 348 26.48 -22.22 -17.49
N ASN A 349 27.69 -22.68 -17.16
CA ASN A 349 27.93 -23.42 -15.92
C ASN A 349 28.33 -22.48 -14.78
N ILE A 350 27.68 -22.61 -13.62
CA ILE A 350 28.01 -21.82 -12.44
C ILE A 350 28.51 -22.75 -11.34
N ASP A 351 29.76 -22.61 -10.96
CA ASP A 351 30.41 -23.40 -9.91
C ASP A 351 30.65 -22.54 -8.67
N ILE A 352 30.14 -22.98 -7.51
CA ILE A 352 30.34 -22.29 -6.23
C ILE A 352 31.29 -23.10 -5.35
N GLU A 353 32.34 -22.46 -4.83
CA GLU A 353 33.33 -23.04 -3.92
C GLU A 353 33.35 -22.29 -2.58
N GLY A 354 32.98 -22.97 -1.51
CA GLY A 354 32.97 -22.44 -0.15
C GLY A 354 31.67 -22.77 0.57
N ASP A 355 31.51 -22.20 1.76
CA ASP A 355 30.32 -22.39 2.60
C ASP A 355 29.43 -21.13 2.67
N GLY A 356 29.84 -20.02 2.04
CA GLY A 356 29.09 -18.76 2.02
C GLY A 356 28.00 -18.73 0.94
N THR A 357 27.08 -17.78 1.05
CA THR A 357 25.94 -17.66 0.12
C THR A 357 26.28 -16.84 -1.12
N VAL A 358 25.49 -17.04 -2.16
CA VAL A 358 25.51 -16.32 -3.42
C VAL A 358 24.08 -15.86 -3.71
N GLU A 359 23.85 -14.56 -3.62
CA GLU A 359 22.57 -13.93 -3.93
C GLU A 359 22.69 -13.12 -5.21
N VAL A 360 21.77 -13.34 -6.14
CA VAL A 360 21.71 -12.62 -7.41
C VAL A 360 20.45 -11.77 -7.42
N TYR A 361 20.59 -10.46 -7.62
CA TYR A 361 19.49 -9.51 -7.71
C TYR A 361 19.40 -9.02 -9.16
N LEU A 362 18.39 -9.48 -9.89
CA LEU A 362 18.16 -9.14 -11.29
C LEU A 362 17.09 -8.07 -11.40
N ASN A 363 17.52 -6.83 -11.62
CA ASN A 363 16.66 -5.74 -12.05
C ASN A 363 16.59 -5.71 -13.58
N SER A 364 15.56 -6.34 -14.15
CA SER A 364 15.34 -6.39 -15.60
C SER A 364 13.86 -6.60 -15.91
N GLY A 365 13.37 -5.98 -16.98
CA GLY A 365 12.13 -6.38 -17.65
C GLY A 365 12.33 -7.60 -18.58
N GLY A 366 13.58 -7.91 -18.92
CA GLY A 366 14.01 -9.12 -19.60
C GLY A 366 14.08 -10.29 -18.62
N GLY A 367 13.44 -11.40 -18.99
CA GLY A 367 13.39 -12.60 -18.15
C GLY A 367 14.72 -13.35 -18.04
N ILE A 368 14.66 -14.55 -17.47
CA ILE A 368 15.78 -15.49 -17.48
C ILE A 368 15.54 -16.53 -18.57
N ASP A 369 16.50 -16.74 -19.47
CA ASP A 369 16.53 -17.83 -20.43
C ASP A 369 17.81 -18.64 -20.23
N ILE A 370 17.69 -19.78 -19.55
CA ILE A 370 18.80 -20.74 -19.39
C ILE A 370 18.59 -21.82 -20.43
N SER A 371 19.38 -21.75 -21.51
CA SER A 371 19.27 -22.65 -22.66
C SER A 371 20.58 -23.40 -22.92
N GLY A 372 20.50 -24.64 -23.42
CA GLY A 372 21.69 -25.40 -23.78
C GLY A 372 22.02 -26.51 -22.78
N ASN A 373 23.26 -26.60 -22.30
CA ASN A 373 23.68 -27.61 -21.31
C ASN A 373 24.34 -26.89 -20.14
N ASN A 374 23.60 -26.70 -19.05
CA ASN A 374 23.98 -25.85 -17.94
C ASN A 374 23.91 -26.62 -16.63
N ASP A 375 25.03 -26.62 -15.89
CA ASP A 375 25.13 -27.11 -14.53
C ASP A 375 25.34 -25.90 -13.60
N ILE A 376 24.33 -25.58 -12.81
CA ILE A 376 24.31 -24.41 -11.91
C ILE A 376 24.29 -24.91 -10.48
N ASN A 377 25.38 -24.65 -9.75
CA ASN A 377 25.58 -25.00 -8.34
C ASN A 377 25.37 -26.49 -8.01
N ILE A 378 25.56 -27.40 -8.97
CA ILE A 378 25.24 -28.84 -8.80
C ILE A 378 26.11 -29.56 -7.74
N ASN A 379 27.22 -28.93 -7.33
CA ASN A 379 28.15 -29.47 -6.33
C ASN A 379 27.99 -28.85 -4.95
N GLY A 380 27.16 -27.81 -4.82
CA GLY A 380 26.89 -27.10 -3.58
C GLY A 380 25.55 -27.50 -2.95
N ASP A 381 25.38 -27.15 -1.67
CA ASP A 381 24.10 -27.12 -0.99
C ASP A 381 23.13 -26.10 -1.65
N PRO A 382 21.87 -26.48 -1.94
CA PRO A 382 20.91 -25.57 -2.59
C PRO A 382 20.64 -24.26 -1.84
N GLU A 383 20.69 -24.25 -0.50
CA GLU A 383 20.41 -23.00 0.24
C GLU A 383 21.45 -21.90 0.03
N GLN A 384 22.60 -22.22 -0.57
CA GLN A 384 23.66 -21.25 -0.79
C GLN A 384 23.44 -20.36 -2.02
N PHE A 385 22.51 -20.69 -2.92
CA PHE A 385 22.37 -19.96 -4.20
C PHE A 385 20.92 -19.58 -4.45
N VAL A 386 20.65 -18.27 -4.53
CA VAL A 386 19.31 -17.74 -4.82
C VAL A 386 19.38 -16.63 -5.85
N ILE A 387 18.47 -16.66 -6.83
CA ILE A 387 18.24 -15.57 -7.78
C ILE A 387 16.90 -14.91 -7.44
N TYR A 388 16.92 -13.62 -7.14
CA TYR A 388 15.76 -12.74 -6.98
C TYR A 388 15.56 -11.96 -8.27
N VAL A 389 14.33 -11.98 -8.79
CA VAL A 389 13.98 -11.41 -10.09
C VAL A 389 12.91 -10.34 -9.91
N HIS A 390 13.16 -9.16 -10.47
CA HIS A 390 12.26 -8.02 -10.42
C HIS A 390 10.90 -8.33 -11.06
N SER A 391 9.82 -7.75 -10.53
CA SER A 391 8.45 -8.05 -10.96
C SER A 391 8.16 -7.68 -12.42
N ASP A 392 8.97 -6.80 -13.02
CA ASP A 392 8.89 -6.43 -14.44
C ASP A 392 9.19 -7.62 -15.37
N SER A 393 10.04 -8.54 -14.94
CA SER A 393 10.32 -9.79 -15.65
C SER A 393 9.10 -10.72 -15.63
N LYS A 394 8.54 -11.00 -16.81
CA LYS A 394 7.33 -11.83 -16.95
C LYS A 394 7.61 -13.30 -17.24
N GLU A 395 8.86 -13.67 -17.46
CA GLU A 395 9.21 -14.97 -18.01
C GLU A 395 10.50 -15.56 -17.44
N ILE A 396 10.46 -16.86 -17.12
CA ILE A 396 11.64 -17.69 -16.87
C ILE A 396 11.57 -18.86 -17.84
N LYS A 397 12.62 -19.11 -18.60
CA LYS A 397 12.74 -20.20 -19.57
C LYS A 397 13.90 -21.10 -19.16
N LEU A 398 13.62 -22.39 -19.02
CA LEU A 398 14.63 -23.42 -18.85
C LEU A 398 14.55 -24.40 -20.02
N SER A 399 15.59 -24.48 -20.85
CA SER A 399 15.58 -25.31 -22.05
C SER A 399 16.90 -26.04 -22.32
N GLY A 400 16.84 -27.18 -23.01
CA GLY A 400 17.99 -28.07 -23.23
C GLY A 400 18.18 -29.08 -22.09
N THR A 401 19.39 -29.19 -21.54
CA THR A 401 19.74 -30.01 -20.37
C THR A 401 20.18 -29.07 -19.25
N VAL A 402 19.33 -28.81 -18.26
CA VAL A 402 19.65 -27.90 -17.16
C VAL A 402 19.60 -28.66 -15.84
N ASN A 403 20.68 -28.60 -15.07
CA ASN A 403 20.72 -29.04 -13.69
C ASN A 403 20.97 -27.82 -12.80
N TYR A 404 20.09 -27.56 -11.84
CA TYR A 404 20.11 -26.35 -11.03
C TYR A 404 19.93 -26.73 -9.56
N ALA A 405 20.87 -26.35 -8.71
CA ALA A 405 20.76 -26.50 -7.27
C ALA A 405 20.63 -25.12 -6.60
N GLY A 406 19.43 -24.75 -6.15
CA GLY A 406 19.21 -23.43 -5.56
C GLY A 406 17.76 -22.94 -5.53
N GLY A 407 17.61 -21.65 -5.27
CA GLY A 407 16.34 -20.92 -5.26
C GLY A 407 16.18 -19.98 -6.46
N ILE A 408 15.00 -20.00 -7.09
CA ILE A 408 14.59 -18.94 -8.02
C ILE A 408 13.35 -18.26 -7.44
N TYR A 409 13.43 -16.96 -7.19
CA TYR A 409 12.33 -16.13 -6.69
C TYR A 409 11.92 -15.12 -7.76
N ALA A 410 10.88 -15.47 -8.53
CA ALA A 410 10.35 -14.68 -9.63
C ALA A 410 8.80 -14.65 -9.59
N PRO A 411 8.20 -14.11 -8.52
CA PRO A 411 6.78 -14.28 -8.18
C PRO A 411 5.81 -13.73 -9.23
N ASN A 412 6.24 -12.88 -10.16
CA ASN A 412 5.42 -12.32 -11.24
C ASN A 412 5.63 -13.03 -12.60
N ALA A 413 6.60 -13.95 -12.68
CA ALA A 413 7.01 -14.59 -13.92
C ALA A 413 6.29 -15.92 -14.19
N THR A 414 6.22 -16.31 -15.47
CA THR A 414 5.81 -17.66 -15.89
C THR A 414 7.04 -18.52 -16.16
N LEU A 415 7.12 -19.69 -15.53
CA LEU A 415 8.17 -20.67 -15.81
C LEU A 415 7.79 -21.54 -17.00
N TYR A 416 8.54 -21.41 -18.09
CA TYR A 416 8.48 -22.27 -19.27
C TYR A 416 9.61 -23.28 -19.29
N GLN A 417 9.30 -24.46 -19.81
CA GLN A 417 10.25 -25.57 -19.89
C GLN A 417 10.31 -26.19 -21.28
N GLY A 418 11.54 -26.47 -21.74
CA GLY A 418 11.81 -27.13 -23.01
C GLY A 418 13.06 -28.02 -22.99
N GLY A 419 12.97 -29.24 -22.46
CA GLY A 419 14.10 -30.18 -22.48
C GLY A 419 14.11 -31.21 -21.34
N THR A 420 15.28 -31.49 -20.79
CA THR A 420 15.51 -32.27 -19.57
C THR A 420 15.99 -31.33 -18.48
N ILE A 421 15.18 -31.10 -17.46
CA ILE A 421 15.47 -30.12 -16.40
C ILE A 421 15.46 -30.84 -15.06
N THR A 422 16.48 -30.62 -14.25
CA THR A 422 16.52 -31.05 -12.85
C THR A 422 16.74 -29.82 -11.99
N VAL A 423 15.82 -29.57 -11.06
CA VAL A 423 15.97 -28.53 -10.04
C VAL A 423 15.97 -29.21 -8.68
N ASP A 424 17.06 -29.05 -7.93
CA ASP A 424 17.19 -29.47 -6.54
C ASP A 424 17.18 -28.20 -5.67
N GLY A 425 16.04 -27.88 -5.06
CA GLY A 425 15.83 -26.60 -4.38
C GLY A 425 14.38 -26.15 -4.49
N SER A 426 14.16 -24.86 -4.76
CA SER A 426 12.81 -24.28 -4.75
C SER A 426 12.63 -23.19 -5.80
N VAL A 427 11.49 -23.19 -6.47
CA VAL A 427 11.11 -22.14 -7.43
C VAL A 427 9.80 -21.49 -6.98
N VAL A 428 9.80 -20.16 -6.87
CA VAL A 428 8.62 -19.34 -6.60
C VAL A 428 8.32 -18.52 -7.85
N VAL A 429 7.20 -18.79 -8.50
CA VAL A 429 6.78 -18.16 -9.76
C VAL A 429 5.29 -17.89 -9.78
N ARG A 430 4.80 -16.95 -10.59
CA ARG A 430 3.35 -16.75 -10.73
C ARG A 430 2.69 -17.99 -11.32
N GLU A 431 3.23 -18.44 -12.45
CA GLU A 431 2.66 -19.55 -13.22
C GLU A 431 3.72 -20.63 -13.49
N PHE A 432 3.38 -21.86 -13.14
CA PHE A 432 4.18 -23.04 -13.42
C PHE A 432 3.68 -23.75 -14.69
N GLY A 433 4.33 -23.47 -15.82
CA GLY A 433 3.92 -23.91 -17.17
C GLY A 433 4.85 -24.94 -17.80
N ILE A 434 4.71 -26.22 -17.45
CA ILE A 434 5.53 -27.30 -18.03
C ILE A 434 4.81 -28.01 -19.18
N THR A 435 5.47 -28.12 -20.34
CA THR A 435 4.89 -28.77 -21.53
C THR A 435 5.42 -30.18 -21.81
N ASN A 436 6.54 -30.61 -21.19
CA ASN A 436 7.18 -31.91 -21.45
C ASN A 436 7.46 -32.72 -20.18
N LYS A 437 7.64 -34.05 -20.34
CA LYS A 437 7.88 -35.04 -19.26
C LYS A 437 9.30 -35.05 -18.67
N GLY A 438 10.20 -34.20 -19.18
CA GLY A 438 11.63 -34.25 -18.86
C GLY A 438 12.04 -33.44 -17.63
N ALA A 439 11.10 -32.83 -16.91
CA ALA A 439 11.41 -31.95 -15.79
C ALA A 439 11.21 -32.66 -14.43
N ILE A 440 12.20 -32.51 -13.55
CA ILE A 440 12.24 -33.02 -12.18
C ILE A 440 12.51 -31.84 -11.25
N PHE A 441 11.67 -31.67 -10.24
CA PHE A 441 11.81 -30.66 -9.19
C PHE A 441 11.78 -31.36 -7.84
N ASN A 442 12.92 -31.38 -7.16
CA ASN A 442 13.08 -31.96 -5.83
C ASN A 442 13.23 -30.83 -4.82
N HIS A 443 12.58 -30.98 -3.66
CA HIS A 443 12.64 -29.96 -2.63
C HIS A 443 13.81 -30.24 -1.69
N ASP A 444 14.80 -29.35 -1.67
CA ASP A 444 15.78 -29.40 -0.58
C ASP A 444 15.22 -28.72 0.67
N LYS A 445 15.28 -29.42 1.80
CA LYS A 445 14.79 -28.89 3.08
C LYS A 445 15.61 -27.72 3.60
N SER A 446 16.86 -27.58 3.16
CA SER A 446 17.71 -26.44 3.48
C SER A 446 17.07 -25.14 2.99
N MET A 447 16.34 -25.17 1.87
CA MET A 447 15.63 -24.02 1.33
C MET A 447 14.62 -23.40 2.30
N ASN A 448 14.06 -24.18 3.23
CA ASN A 448 13.13 -23.68 4.25
C ASN A 448 13.77 -22.66 5.21
N ASN A 449 15.09 -22.62 5.30
CA ASN A 449 15.84 -21.72 6.17
C ASN A 449 16.00 -20.32 5.57
N ILE A 450 15.78 -20.16 4.27
CA ILE A 450 15.94 -18.89 3.57
C ILE A 450 14.70 -18.03 3.83
N THR A 451 14.93 -16.87 4.44
CA THR A 451 13.92 -15.85 4.71
C THR A 451 14.32 -14.58 3.98
N PRO A 452 14.02 -14.48 2.67
CA PRO A 452 14.30 -13.25 1.93
C PRO A 452 13.54 -12.07 2.52
N GLU A 453 14.11 -10.88 2.38
CA GLU A 453 13.41 -9.63 2.64
C GLU A 453 12.47 -9.40 1.45
N LEU A 454 11.16 -9.65 1.67
CA LEU A 454 10.15 -9.65 0.61
C LEU A 454 9.25 -8.44 0.75
N GLY A 455 9.55 -7.37 0.01
CA GLY A 455 8.77 -6.14 0.02
C GLY A 455 8.59 -5.57 1.43
N THR A 456 7.87 -4.45 1.51
CA THR A 456 7.80 -3.67 2.75
C THR A 456 6.38 -3.58 3.31
N ASP A 457 5.39 -4.09 2.56
CA ASP A 457 3.97 -4.04 2.90
C ASP A 457 3.28 -5.43 2.98
N LEU A 458 3.87 -6.34 3.76
CA LEU A 458 3.34 -7.70 4.01
C LEU A 458 2.23 -7.79 5.07
N VAL A 459 1.23 -8.67 4.90
CA VAL A 459 0.15 -8.91 5.88
C VAL A 459 -0.12 -10.40 6.14
N ASN A 460 0.03 -10.82 7.38
CA ASN A 460 -0.34 -12.16 7.86
C ASN A 460 -1.69 -12.15 8.55
N TYR A 461 -1.95 -11.15 9.39
CA TYR A 461 -3.13 -11.10 10.24
C TYR A 461 -4.01 -9.93 9.83
N VAL A 462 -5.29 -10.20 9.55
CA VAL A 462 -6.27 -9.15 9.28
C VAL A 462 -7.35 -9.19 10.36
N HIS A 463 -7.68 -8.02 10.89
CA HIS A 463 -8.74 -7.82 11.86
C HIS A 463 -9.58 -6.61 11.44
N VAL A 464 -10.79 -6.87 10.97
CA VAL A 464 -11.71 -5.81 10.54
C VAL A 464 -12.96 -5.86 11.39
N SER A 465 -13.41 -4.70 11.82
CA SER A 465 -14.66 -4.56 12.55
C SER A 465 -15.38 -3.30 12.12
N GLU A 466 -16.71 -3.33 12.14
CA GLU A 466 -17.54 -2.15 11.95
C GLU A 466 -18.12 -1.70 13.29
N ARG A 467 -18.15 -0.40 13.51
CA ARG A 467 -18.75 0.26 14.67
C ARG A 467 -19.65 1.40 14.18
N SER A 468 -20.93 1.37 14.56
CA SER A 468 -21.81 2.53 14.36
C SER A 468 -21.78 3.44 15.59
N VAL A 469 -21.57 4.74 15.36
CA VAL A 469 -21.67 5.79 16.38
C VAL A 469 -22.77 6.77 16.00
N GLU A 470 -23.80 6.86 16.84
CA GLU A 470 -24.94 7.75 16.60
C GLU A 470 -24.68 9.12 17.22
N VAL A 471 -24.85 10.16 16.42
CA VAL A 471 -24.73 11.57 16.82
C VAL A 471 -26.10 12.19 16.99
N GLU A 472 -26.35 12.71 18.19
CA GLU A 472 -27.56 13.49 18.51
C GLU A 472 -27.18 14.91 18.93
N PHE A 473 -27.74 15.91 18.25
CA PHE A 473 -27.62 17.31 18.66
C PHE A 473 -28.55 17.64 19.84
N GLY A 474 -28.09 18.50 20.76
CA GLY A 474 -28.76 18.82 22.02
C GLY A 474 -29.47 20.17 22.09
#